data_AF-A0A174TYB9-F1
#
_entry.id   AF-A0A174TYB9-F1
#
_cell.length_a   1.000
_cell.length_b   1.000
_cell.length_c   1.000
_cell.angle_alpha   90.00
_cell.angle_beta   90.00
_cell.angle_gamma   90.00
#
_symmetry.space_group_name_H-M   'P 1'
#
loop_
_entity.id
_entity.type
_entity.pdbx_description
1 polymer ?
#
loop_
_entity_poly.entity_id
_entity_poly.type
_entity_poly.pdbx_seq_one_letter_code
_entity_poly.pdbx_strand_id
1 'polypeptide(L)'
;MDNVIRLSKFVKNLGIVTTVLFLIIVLVTFVTGNMGVAICFMPFVFLGIALILAYKKQIIVVNEDEIVFSYLVKKTQHIKYNDIRCILMIPLNGRTDVILIDKMYNRLVTLEQVYVNYDILYDTLIKHEIDLVDFGELVEQNKDVSKYVPALNWIEKNFYKSICNENTTIKNMSKTIEKEKRKKTKQFLKALGWILIIADAVAFFIGGKTMLVIFIMVLMITYAVYIKYYPYIFIEVTTKKGQELAYQLPFMGAAIAMLLSLNTSKLFNYEFGNYMKITAIITALLALPFIIKSLKTDVPQKFGRKLSVVFAAFIIAFTISFPINFLFTFDGATHEIAIVTDKKISSGKTRDRELYVSCNGKREIYTVSNSEYENTSIGDSKRICRRKSALGLEYSTIHD
;
A
#
# COMPACT_ATOMS: atom_id res chain seq x y z
N MET A 1 19.12 -21.56 -36.61
CA MET A 1 19.18 -20.18 -36.03
C MET A 1 18.50 -20.20 -34.65
N ASP A 2 18.55 -21.35 -34.00
CA ASP A 2 17.54 -21.78 -33.01
C ASP A 2 18.09 -21.74 -31.58
N ASN A 3 19.29 -21.17 -31.41
CA ASN A 3 20.00 -21.10 -30.14
C ASN A 3 20.03 -19.68 -29.56
N VAL A 4 19.28 -18.73 -30.16
CA VAL A 4 19.27 -17.33 -29.74
C VAL A 4 17.90 -16.96 -29.18
N ILE A 5 17.90 -16.66 -27.89
CA ILE A 5 16.76 -16.19 -27.13
C ILE A 5 16.79 -14.66 -27.14
N ARG A 6 15.66 -14.05 -27.48
CA ARG A 6 15.54 -12.59 -27.64
C ARG A 6 14.34 -12.06 -26.87
N LEU A 7 14.40 -10.76 -26.58
CA LEU A 7 13.24 -10.04 -26.08
C LEU A 7 12.05 -10.20 -27.03
N SER A 8 10.84 -10.16 -26.47
CA SER A 8 9.62 -10.24 -27.27
C SER A 8 9.51 -9.09 -28.29
N LYS A 9 8.88 -9.37 -29.43
CA LYS A 9 8.54 -8.32 -30.43
C LYS A 9 7.69 -7.20 -29.81
N PHE A 10 6.96 -7.49 -28.73
CA PHE A 10 6.22 -6.51 -27.95
C PHE A 10 7.13 -5.40 -27.41
N VAL A 11 8.33 -5.72 -26.89
CA VAL A 11 9.27 -4.70 -26.38
C VAL A 11 9.71 -3.73 -27.49
N LYS A 12 9.99 -4.27 -28.68
CA LYS A 12 10.32 -3.44 -29.86
C LYS A 12 9.15 -2.53 -30.22
N ASN A 13 7.94 -3.09 -30.33
CA ASN A 13 6.75 -2.35 -30.73
C ASN A 13 6.41 -1.26 -29.71
N LEU A 14 6.49 -1.58 -28.42
CA LEU A 14 6.31 -0.62 -27.33
C LEU A 14 7.35 0.50 -27.43
N GLY A 15 8.63 0.18 -27.61
CA GLY A 15 9.69 1.18 -27.80
C GLY A 15 9.42 2.11 -28.98
N ILE A 16 8.96 1.59 -30.13
CA ILE A 16 8.60 2.39 -31.31
C ILE A 16 7.43 3.33 -30.98
N VAL A 17 6.34 2.79 -30.42
CA VAL A 17 5.15 3.58 -30.08
C VAL A 17 5.48 4.68 -29.08
N THR A 18 6.21 4.35 -28.00
CA THR A 18 6.67 5.30 -26.99
C THR A 18 7.54 6.40 -27.62
N THR A 19 8.52 6.03 -28.46
CA THR A 19 9.40 7.01 -29.11
C THR A 19 8.61 7.96 -29.99
N VAL A 20 7.75 7.45 -30.88
CA VAL A 20 7.00 8.27 -31.83
C VAL A 20 6.02 9.19 -31.11
N LEU A 21 5.26 8.66 -30.15
CA LEU A 21 4.26 9.42 -29.40
C LEU A 21 4.91 10.58 -28.63
N PHE A 22 5.97 10.31 -27.85
CA PHE A 22 6.61 11.34 -27.06
C PHE A 22 7.43 12.32 -27.91
N LEU A 23 7.97 11.88 -29.06
CA LEU A 23 8.63 12.79 -29.99
C LEU A 23 7.65 13.81 -30.58
N ILE A 24 6.43 13.39 -30.94
CA ILE A 24 5.37 14.30 -31.41
C ILE A 24 5.01 15.30 -30.31
N ILE A 25 4.83 14.85 -29.07
CA ILE A 25 4.50 15.72 -27.93
C ILE A 25 5.63 16.75 -27.70
N VAL A 26 6.89 16.32 -27.71
CA VAL A 26 8.05 17.21 -27.57
C VAL A 26 8.08 18.24 -28.70
N LEU A 27 7.84 17.83 -29.95
CA LEU A 27 7.89 18.72 -31.11
C LEU A 27 6.75 19.76 -31.08
N VAL A 28 5.52 19.33 -30.79
CA VAL A 28 4.36 20.24 -30.66
C VAL A 28 4.60 21.24 -29.53
N THR A 29 5.01 20.77 -28.36
CA THR A 29 5.22 21.64 -27.19
C THR A 29 6.37 22.62 -27.40
N PHE A 30 7.44 22.19 -28.08
CA PHE A 30 8.54 23.04 -28.49
C PHE A 30 8.10 24.15 -29.47
N VAL A 31 7.33 23.80 -30.50
CA VAL A 31 6.79 24.78 -31.48
C VAL A 31 5.83 25.78 -30.83
N THR A 32 5.04 25.35 -29.85
CA THR A 32 4.13 26.24 -29.10
C THR A 32 4.82 27.11 -28.04
N GLY A 33 6.15 27.06 -27.92
CA GLY A 33 6.93 27.88 -26.99
C GLY A 33 6.93 27.36 -25.54
N ASN A 34 6.40 26.17 -25.26
CA ASN A 34 6.34 25.59 -23.92
C ASN A 34 7.55 24.69 -23.64
N MET A 35 8.73 25.30 -23.53
CA MET A 35 10.01 24.59 -23.38
C MET A 35 10.07 23.70 -22.13
N GLY A 36 9.44 24.08 -21.03
CA GLY A 36 9.43 23.28 -19.80
C GLY A 36 8.78 21.91 -20.00
N VAL A 37 7.65 21.87 -20.71
CA VAL A 37 6.93 20.63 -21.01
C VAL A 37 7.72 19.75 -21.98
N ALA A 38 8.37 20.34 -22.99
CA ALA A 38 9.23 19.60 -23.91
C ALA A 38 10.41 18.91 -23.18
N ILE A 39 11.06 19.60 -22.24
CA ILE A 39 12.14 19.03 -21.42
C ILE A 39 11.62 17.88 -20.55
N CYS A 40 10.42 18.01 -19.97
CA CYS A 40 9.82 16.96 -19.15
C CYS A 40 9.54 15.67 -19.93
N PHE A 41 9.21 15.76 -21.23
CA PHE A 41 8.88 14.58 -22.04
C PHE A 41 10.07 13.96 -22.79
N MET A 42 11.19 14.67 -22.90
CA MET A 42 12.42 14.17 -23.53
C MET A 42 12.93 12.81 -22.96
N PRO A 43 12.94 12.59 -21.63
CA PRO A 43 13.35 11.30 -21.06
C PRO A 43 12.55 10.10 -21.57
N PHE A 44 11.27 10.28 -21.94
CA PHE A 44 10.45 9.19 -22.48
C PHE A 44 10.81 8.85 -23.92
N VAL A 45 11.29 9.81 -24.71
CA VAL A 45 11.85 9.56 -26.04
C VAL A 45 13.12 8.71 -25.91
N PHE A 46 14.02 9.09 -24.99
CA PHE A 46 15.22 8.29 -24.70
C PHE A 46 14.88 6.89 -24.19
N LEU A 47 13.86 6.75 -23.35
CA LEU A 47 13.37 5.46 -22.88
C LEU A 47 12.86 4.58 -24.04
N GLY A 48 12.08 5.15 -24.97
CA GLY A 48 11.61 4.45 -26.15
C GLY A 48 12.77 3.96 -27.04
N ILE A 49 13.76 4.82 -27.29
CA ILE A 49 14.98 4.46 -28.04
C ILE A 49 15.75 3.36 -27.30
N ALA A 50 15.89 3.46 -25.99
CA ALA A 50 16.56 2.46 -25.17
C ALA A 50 15.87 1.09 -25.27
N LEU A 51 14.53 1.03 -25.31
CA LEU A 51 13.79 -0.23 -25.51
C LEU A 51 14.04 -0.85 -26.90
N ILE A 52 14.11 -0.01 -27.94
CA ILE A 52 14.43 -0.48 -29.30
C ILE A 52 15.86 -1.04 -29.35
N LEU A 53 16.82 -0.35 -28.71
CA LEU A 53 18.20 -0.81 -28.61
C LEU A 53 18.32 -2.08 -27.77
N ALA A 54 17.57 -2.16 -26.66
CA ALA A 54 17.48 -3.36 -25.83
C ALA A 54 17.03 -4.56 -26.65
N TYR A 55 15.95 -4.44 -27.44
CA TYR A 55 15.49 -5.53 -28.32
C TYR A 55 16.57 -6.04 -29.29
N LYS A 56 17.47 -5.17 -29.76
CA LYS A 56 18.56 -5.55 -30.67
C LYS A 56 19.77 -6.14 -29.95
N LYS A 57 20.16 -5.60 -28.80
CA LYS A 57 21.42 -5.94 -28.11
C LYS A 57 21.24 -6.93 -26.95
N GLN A 58 20.07 -6.98 -26.32
CA GLN A 58 19.77 -7.91 -25.25
C GLN A 58 19.33 -9.24 -25.85
N ILE A 59 20.30 -10.17 -25.92
CA ILE A 59 20.12 -11.52 -26.43
C ILE A 59 20.82 -12.50 -25.51
N ILE A 60 20.27 -13.70 -25.42
CA ILE A 60 20.90 -14.84 -24.75
C ILE A 60 21.22 -15.84 -25.85
N VAL A 61 22.47 -16.27 -25.93
CA VAL A 61 22.93 -17.28 -26.89
C VAL A 61 23.28 -18.54 -26.13
N VAL A 62 22.66 -19.65 -26.52
CA VAL A 62 22.82 -20.97 -25.92
C VAL A 62 23.78 -21.76 -26.79
N ASN A 63 25.05 -21.84 -26.39
CA ASN A 63 26.05 -22.67 -27.07
C ASN A 63 26.12 -24.05 -26.42
N GLU A 64 26.92 -24.95 -26.99
CA GLU A 64 27.11 -26.32 -26.46
C GLU A 64 27.83 -26.33 -25.11
N ASP A 65 28.79 -25.41 -24.88
CA ASP A 65 29.61 -25.39 -23.65
C ASP A 65 29.29 -24.22 -22.71
N GLU A 66 28.63 -23.17 -23.20
CA GLU A 66 28.35 -21.97 -22.44
C GLU A 66 27.05 -21.25 -22.85
N ILE A 67 26.56 -20.40 -21.97
CA ILE A 67 25.48 -19.46 -22.22
C ILE A 67 26.06 -18.04 -22.21
N VAL A 68 25.76 -17.28 -23.26
CA VAL A 68 26.23 -15.90 -23.41
C VAL A 68 25.07 -14.94 -23.21
N PHE A 69 25.14 -14.12 -22.16
CA PHE A 69 24.18 -13.06 -21.87
C PHE A 69 24.72 -11.72 -22.34
N SER A 70 24.11 -11.19 -23.40
CA SER A 70 24.42 -9.85 -23.90
C SER A 70 23.43 -8.84 -23.33
N TYR A 71 23.94 -7.71 -22.86
CA TYR A 71 23.13 -6.64 -22.26
C TYR A 71 23.28 -5.33 -23.03
N LEU A 72 22.30 -4.42 -22.88
CA LEU A 72 22.38 -3.09 -23.47
C LEU A 72 23.48 -2.23 -22.83
N VAL A 73 23.60 -2.28 -21.50
CA VAL A 73 24.48 -1.39 -20.70
C VAL A 73 25.58 -2.16 -19.97
N LYS A 74 25.30 -3.39 -19.53
CA LYS A 74 26.28 -4.23 -18.82
C LYS A 74 27.21 -4.92 -19.79
N LYS A 75 28.39 -5.33 -19.32
CA LYS A 75 29.29 -6.19 -20.09
C LYS A 75 28.61 -7.53 -20.38
N THR A 76 28.87 -8.07 -21.56
CA THR A 76 28.48 -9.43 -21.93
C THR A 76 29.05 -10.42 -20.91
N GLN A 77 28.21 -11.32 -20.43
CA GLN A 77 28.58 -12.36 -19.48
C GLN A 77 28.59 -13.71 -20.20
N HIS A 78 29.67 -14.45 -20.02
CA HIS A 78 29.81 -15.83 -20.48
C HIS A 78 29.74 -16.73 -19.26
N ILE A 79 28.83 -17.71 -19.30
CA ILE A 79 28.58 -18.64 -18.19
C ILE A 79 28.72 -20.05 -18.74
N LYS A 80 29.75 -20.79 -18.30
CA LYS A 80 29.91 -22.19 -18.67
C LYS A 80 28.92 -23.06 -17.89
N TYR A 81 28.38 -24.10 -18.52
CA TYR A 81 27.47 -25.02 -17.81
C TYR A 81 28.13 -25.66 -16.58
N ASN A 82 29.43 -25.97 -16.68
CA ASN A 82 30.22 -26.51 -15.57
C ASN A 82 30.33 -25.57 -14.36
N ASP A 83 30.07 -24.27 -14.52
CA ASP A 83 30.13 -23.32 -13.40
C ASP A 83 28.77 -23.19 -12.71
N ILE A 84 27.69 -23.61 -13.37
CA ILE A 84 26.32 -23.57 -12.85
C ILE A 84 26.12 -24.74 -11.89
N ARG A 85 25.59 -24.45 -10.71
CA ARG A 85 25.22 -25.46 -9.73
C ARG A 85 23.78 -25.92 -9.89
N CYS A 86 22.85 -24.97 -9.99
CA CYS A 86 21.44 -25.25 -10.16
C CYS A 86 20.70 -23.99 -10.64
N ILE A 87 19.46 -24.18 -11.06
CA ILE A 87 18.47 -23.14 -11.26
C ILE A 87 17.73 -22.99 -9.93
N LEU A 88 17.71 -21.79 -9.34
CA LEU A 88 16.98 -21.52 -8.12
C LEU A 88 15.70 -20.72 -8.44
N MET A 89 14.55 -21.31 -8.12
CA MET A 89 13.25 -20.64 -8.18
C MET A 89 12.93 -20.01 -6.83
N ILE A 90 12.71 -18.71 -6.83
CA ILE A 90 12.44 -17.92 -5.63
C ILE A 90 11.03 -17.37 -5.73
N PRO A 91 10.01 -18.06 -5.19
CA PRO A 91 8.67 -17.52 -5.15
C PRO A 91 8.63 -16.30 -4.22
N LEU A 92 8.08 -15.22 -4.74
CA LEU A 92 7.77 -13.97 -4.06
C LEU A 92 6.27 -13.73 -4.22
N ASN A 93 5.67 -12.86 -3.39
CA ASN A 93 4.23 -12.67 -3.40
C ASN A 93 3.70 -12.26 -4.79
N GLY A 94 3.08 -13.19 -5.52
CA GLY A 94 2.54 -13.00 -6.87
C GLY A 94 3.53 -13.11 -8.04
N ARG A 95 4.81 -13.47 -7.81
CA ARG A 95 5.80 -13.67 -8.89
C ARG A 95 6.88 -14.69 -8.49
N THR A 96 7.56 -15.29 -9.46
CA THR A 96 8.70 -16.18 -9.18
C THR A 96 9.94 -15.66 -9.89
N ASP A 97 10.94 -15.27 -9.11
CA ASP A 97 12.24 -14.89 -9.67
C ASP A 97 13.02 -16.19 -9.92
N VAL A 98 13.49 -16.41 -11.16
CA VAL A 98 14.30 -17.58 -11.53
C VAL A 98 15.73 -17.15 -11.74
N ILE A 99 16.68 -17.80 -11.07
CA ILE A 99 18.09 -17.40 -11.11
C ILE A 99 19.00 -18.59 -11.37
N LEU A 100 20.12 -18.34 -12.05
CA LEU A 100 21.22 -19.30 -12.12
C LEU A 100 22.19 -19.00 -10.98
N ILE A 101 22.63 -20.04 -10.28
CA ILE A 101 23.62 -19.93 -9.21
C ILE A 101 24.88 -20.73 -9.54
N ASP A 102 26.03 -20.23 -9.09
CA ASP A 102 27.30 -20.92 -9.29
C ASP A 102 27.52 -22.05 -8.26
N LYS A 103 28.61 -22.81 -8.44
CA LYS A 103 29.07 -23.85 -7.50
C LYS A 103 29.35 -23.35 -6.07
N MET A 104 29.57 -22.05 -5.90
CA MET A 104 29.76 -21.36 -4.62
C MET A 104 28.47 -20.75 -4.06
N TYR A 105 27.32 -21.03 -4.69
CA TYR A 105 26.00 -20.50 -4.36
C TYR A 105 25.86 -18.97 -4.46
N ASN A 106 26.64 -18.32 -5.31
CA ASN A 106 26.45 -16.92 -5.68
C ASN A 106 25.49 -16.80 -6.87
N ARG A 107 24.78 -15.68 -6.94
CA ARG A 107 23.90 -15.36 -8.06
C ARG A 107 24.74 -15.02 -9.29
N LEU A 108 24.60 -15.81 -10.35
CA LEU A 108 25.21 -15.53 -11.65
C LEU A 108 24.35 -14.54 -12.44
N VAL A 109 23.08 -14.90 -12.66
CA VAL A 109 22.15 -14.12 -13.47
C VAL A 109 20.71 -14.39 -13.06
N THR A 110 19.85 -13.39 -13.29
CA THR A 110 18.39 -13.53 -13.18
C THR A 110 17.82 -13.79 -14.56
N LEU A 111 17.03 -14.84 -14.71
CA LEU A 111 16.30 -15.13 -15.94
C LEU A 111 15.03 -14.29 -15.97
N GLU A 112 15.03 -13.22 -16.75
CA GLU A 112 13.90 -12.29 -16.83
C GLU A 112 12.81 -12.85 -17.74
N GLN A 113 11.55 -12.90 -17.31
CA GLN A 113 10.43 -13.46 -18.09
C GLN A 113 10.07 -12.69 -19.39
N VAL A 114 10.83 -11.65 -19.74
CA VAL A 114 10.57 -10.80 -20.92
C VAL A 114 11.15 -11.40 -22.22
N TYR A 115 12.06 -12.37 -22.11
CA TYR A 115 12.55 -13.11 -23.26
C TYR A 115 11.55 -14.18 -23.70
N VAL A 116 11.54 -14.45 -25.01
CA VAL A 116 10.69 -15.45 -25.66
C VAL A 116 11.52 -16.70 -25.95
N ASN A 117 10.89 -17.88 -25.92
CA ASN A 117 11.51 -19.19 -26.16
C ASN A 117 12.55 -19.59 -25.11
N TYR A 118 12.24 -19.38 -23.83
CA TYR A 118 13.07 -19.91 -22.74
C TYR A 118 13.17 -21.43 -22.72
N ASP A 119 12.25 -22.13 -23.39
CA ASP A 119 12.21 -23.60 -23.48
C ASP A 119 13.57 -24.16 -23.93
N ILE A 120 14.20 -23.54 -24.93
CA ILE A 120 15.53 -23.96 -25.42
C ILE A 120 16.60 -23.86 -24.33
N LEU A 121 16.56 -22.81 -23.51
CA LEU A 121 17.49 -22.67 -22.39
C LEU A 121 17.23 -23.74 -21.34
N TYR A 122 15.97 -23.98 -20.98
CA TYR A 122 15.61 -24.99 -19.99
C TYR A 122 15.97 -26.41 -20.46
N ASP A 123 15.65 -26.77 -21.70
CA ASP A 123 16.01 -28.06 -22.31
C ASP A 123 17.52 -28.27 -22.29
N THR A 124 18.29 -27.21 -22.60
CA THR A 124 19.76 -27.29 -22.57
C THR A 124 20.28 -27.44 -21.14
N LEU A 125 19.74 -26.69 -20.17
CA LEU A 125 20.12 -26.84 -18.77
C LEU A 125 19.81 -28.25 -18.24
N ILE A 126 18.67 -28.84 -18.63
CA ILE A 126 18.31 -30.22 -18.31
C ILE A 126 19.29 -31.22 -18.93
N LYS A 127 19.69 -31.01 -20.20
CA LYS A 127 20.68 -31.85 -20.89
C LYS A 127 22.05 -31.86 -20.19
N HIS A 128 22.41 -30.76 -19.54
CA HIS A 128 23.62 -30.65 -18.73
C HIS A 128 23.43 -31.07 -17.26
N GLU A 129 22.33 -31.76 -16.93
CA GLU A 129 22.02 -32.27 -15.58
C GLU A 129 21.99 -31.16 -14.51
N ILE A 130 21.56 -29.95 -14.88
CA ILE A 130 21.45 -28.83 -13.95
C ILE A 130 20.10 -28.91 -13.24
N ASP A 131 20.16 -29.15 -11.93
CA ASP A 131 18.96 -29.28 -11.09
C ASP A 131 18.12 -28.00 -11.03
N LEU A 132 16.80 -28.17 -10.91
CA LEU A 132 15.84 -27.12 -10.56
C LEU A 132 15.52 -27.21 -9.06
N VAL A 133 15.73 -26.12 -8.34
CA VAL A 133 15.52 -26.05 -6.89
C VAL A 133 14.45 -25.00 -6.58
N ASP A 134 13.35 -25.41 -5.95
CA ASP A 134 12.35 -24.49 -5.41
C ASP A 134 12.74 -24.05 -4.00
N PHE A 135 13.19 -22.79 -3.88
CA PHE A 135 13.59 -22.22 -2.61
C PHE A 135 12.41 -22.11 -1.62
N GLY A 136 11.20 -21.82 -2.11
CA GLY A 136 10.01 -21.70 -1.29
C GLY A 136 9.63 -23.03 -0.65
N GLU A 137 9.63 -24.10 -1.44
CA GLU A 137 9.35 -25.46 -0.96
C GLU A 137 10.36 -25.90 0.10
N LEU A 138 11.66 -25.63 -0.11
CA LEU A 138 12.70 -25.93 0.88
C LEU A 138 12.44 -25.23 2.22
N VAL A 139 12.02 -23.96 2.19
CA VAL A 139 11.68 -23.19 3.39
C VAL A 139 10.43 -23.76 4.07
N GLU A 140 9.39 -24.13 3.32
CA GLU A 140 8.17 -24.72 3.88
C GLU A 140 8.40 -26.09 4.55
N GLN A 141 9.32 -26.88 3.99
CA GLN A 141 9.74 -28.16 4.52
C GLN A 141 10.73 -28.05 5.70
N ASN A 142 11.10 -26.84 6.12
CA ASN A 142 12.15 -26.57 7.13
C ASN A 142 13.51 -27.22 6.81
N LYS A 143 13.88 -27.30 5.53
CA LYS A 143 15.22 -27.73 5.12
C LYS A 143 16.22 -26.59 5.34
N ASP A 144 17.50 -26.92 5.51
CA ASP A 144 18.55 -25.91 5.60
C ASP A 144 18.76 -25.24 4.24
N VAL A 145 18.48 -23.94 4.19
CA VAL A 145 18.63 -23.08 3.01
C VAL A 145 19.79 -22.09 3.14
N SER A 146 20.58 -22.17 4.21
CA SER A 146 21.70 -21.26 4.52
C SER A 146 22.64 -21.05 3.33
N LYS A 147 22.96 -22.14 2.63
CA LYS A 147 23.82 -22.15 1.44
C LYS A 147 23.30 -21.30 0.28
N TYR A 148 21.98 -21.12 0.12
CA TYR A 148 21.40 -20.32 -0.97
C TYR A 148 21.24 -18.83 -0.60
N VAL A 149 21.44 -18.46 0.67
CA VAL A 149 21.29 -17.08 1.15
C VAL A 149 22.20 -16.09 0.40
N PRO A 150 23.47 -16.40 0.03
CA PRO A 150 24.31 -15.49 -0.75
C PRO A 150 23.70 -15.10 -2.10
N ALA A 151 23.00 -16.02 -2.78
CA ALA A 151 22.35 -15.79 -4.06
C ALA A 151 21.11 -14.87 -3.99
N LEU A 152 20.53 -14.70 -2.80
CA LEU A 152 19.35 -13.86 -2.61
C LEU A 152 19.74 -12.37 -2.59
N ASN A 153 18.95 -11.56 -3.29
CA ASN A 153 19.03 -10.10 -3.19
C ASN A 153 18.42 -9.60 -1.86
N TRP A 154 18.53 -8.30 -1.59
CA TRP A 154 18.06 -7.72 -0.33
C TRP A 154 16.54 -7.86 -0.12
N ILE A 155 15.73 -7.78 -1.19
CA ILE A 155 14.27 -7.91 -1.14
C ILE A 155 13.88 -9.36 -0.83
N GLU A 156 14.45 -10.31 -1.57
CA GLU A 156 14.25 -11.75 -1.39
C GLU A 156 14.67 -12.20 0.02
N LYS A 157 15.85 -11.77 0.49
CA LYS A 157 16.32 -12.00 1.87
C LYS A 157 15.32 -11.51 2.90
N ASN A 158 14.82 -10.29 2.73
CA ASN A 158 13.86 -9.70 3.67
C ASN A 158 12.52 -10.45 3.66
N PHE A 159 12.03 -10.88 2.49
CA PHE A 159 10.80 -11.64 2.35
C PHE A 159 10.87 -12.98 3.11
N TYR A 160 11.93 -13.76 2.90
CA TYR A 160 12.09 -15.05 3.56
C TYR A 160 12.46 -14.95 5.04
N LYS A 161 13.28 -13.96 5.43
CA LYS A 161 13.47 -13.61 6.84
C LYS A 161 12.14 -13.28 7.52
N SER A 162 11.25 -12.61 6.79
CA SER A 162 9.89 -12.30 7.24
C SER A 162 9.07 -13.58 7.49
N ILE A 163 9.08 -14.55 6.57
CA ILE A 163 8.38 -15.83 6.73
C ILE A 163 8.96 -16.62 7.92
N CYS A 164 10.28 -16.73 8.04
CA CYS A 164 10.92 -17.46 9.14
C CYS A 164 10.58 -16.87 10.51
N ASN A 165 10.58 -15.54 10.64
CA ASN A 165 10.21 -14.87 11.90
C ASN A 165 8.74 -15.12 12.28
N GLU A 166 7.86 -15.16 11.29
CA GLU A 166 6.44 -15.44 11.49
C GLU A 166 6.22 -16.89 11.94
N ASN A 167 6.85 -17.85 11.24
CA ASN A 167 6.84 -19.26 11.64
C ASN A 167 7.38 -19.46 13.06
N THR A 168 8.46 -18.75 13.43
CA THR A 168 9.02 -18.78 14.79
C THR A 168 8.04 -18.23 15.82
N THR A 169 7.38 -17.10 15.51
CA THR A 169 6.35 -16.50 16.37
C THR A 169 5.17 -17.46 16.58
N ILE A 170 4.69 -18.08 15.50
CA ILE A 170 3.61 -19.07 15.53
C ILE A 170 4.01 -20.33 16.31
N LYS A 171 5.24 -20.82 16.12
CA LYS A 171 5.78 -21.97 16.86
C LYS A 171 5.85 -21.67 18.36
N ASN A 172 6.33 -20.49 18.75
CA ASN A 172 6.35 -20.07 20.15
C ASN A 172 4.93 -19.99 20.72
N MET A 173 3.99 -19.40 19.99
CA MET A 173 2.56 -19.40 20.38
C MET A 173 2.03 -20.82 20.59
N SER A 174 2.43 -21.77 19.73
CA SER A 174 2.00 -23.16 19.83
C SER A 174 2.46 -23.86 21.11
N LYS A 175 3.64 -23.49 21.61
CA LYS A 175 4.23 -24.01 22.85
C LYS A 175 3.66 -23.32 24.10
N THR A 176 3.39 -22.02 24.01
CA THR A 176 3.00 -21.20 25.16
C THR A 176 1.49 -21.18 25.42
N ILE A 177 0.66 -21.38 24.39
CA ILE A 177 -0.81 -21.26 24.50
C ILE A 177 -1.48 -22.60 24.25
N GLU A 178 -2.18 -23.10 25.27
CA GLU A 178 -3.03 -24.29 25.18
C GLU A 178 -4.02 -24.22 24.01
N LYS A 179 -4.18 -25.36 23.33
CA LYS A 179 -5.02 -25.50 22.14
C LYS A 179 -6.48 -25.10 22.39
N GLU A 180 -7.02 -25.44 23.56
CA GLU A 180 -8.40 -25.12 23.93
C GLU A 180 -8.63 -23.62 24.14
N LYS A 181 -7.75 -22.97 24.92
CA LYS A 181 -7.79 -21.51 25.16
C LYS A 181 -7.68 -20.72 23.85
N ARG A 182 -6.87 -21.21 22.92
CA ARG A 182 -6.74 -20.64 21.57
C ARG A 182 -8.02 -20.76 20.76
N LYS A 183 -8.66 -21.94 20.75
CA LYS A 183 -9.93 -22.16 20.05
C LYS A 183 -11.03 -21.24 20.59
N LYS A 184 -11.16 -21.13 21.92
CA LYS A 184 -12.08 -20.20 22.58
C LYS A 184 -11.81 -18.75 22.18
N THR A 185 -10.55 -18.33 22.18
CA THR A 185 -10.16 -16.96 21.77
C THR A 185 -10.50 -16.68 20.30
N LYS A 186 -10.27 -17.64 19.40
CA LYS A 186 -10.65 -17.50 17.98
C LYS A 186 -12.16 -17.34 17.80
N GLN A 187 -12.96 -18.14 18.51
CA GLN A 187 -14.42 -18.02 18.49
C GLN A 187 -14.88 -16.67 19.02
N PHE A 188 -14.29 -16.20 20.13
CA PHE A 188 -14.55 -14.87 20.67
C PHE A 188 -14.22 -13.76 19.66
N LEU A 189 -13.04 -13.81 19.01
CA LEU A 189 -12.65 -12.80 18.02
C LEU A 189 -13.58 -12.78 16.80
N LYS A 190 -14.05 -13.96 16.35
CA LYS A 190 -15.04 -14.06 15.27
C LYS A 190 -16.38 -13.45 15.68
N ALA A 191 -16.88 -13.77 16.87
CA ALA A 191 -18.12 -13.20 17.40
C ALA A 191 -18.01 -11.67 17.56
N LEU A 192 -16.90 -11.19 18.12
CA LEU A 192 -16.61 -9.77 18.27
C LEU A 192 -16.62 -9.06 16.91
N GLY A 193 -16.03 -9.65 15.87
CA GLY A 193 -16.05 -9.07 14.53
C GLY A 193 -17.46 -8.85 13.98
N TRP A 194 -18.37 -9.80 14.18
CA TRP A 194 -19.78 -9.62 13.80
C TRP A 194 -20.49 -8.55 14.63
N ILE A 195 -20.23 -8.50 15.94
CA ILE A 195 -20.80 -7.48 16.84
C ILE A 195 -20.38 -6.08 16.39
N LEU A 196 -19.10 -5.88 16.04
CA LEU A 196 -18.60 -4.58 15.59
C LEU A 196 -19.27 -4.13 14.28
N ILE A 197 -19.45 -5.03 13.31
CA ILE A 197 -20.14 -4.72 12.05
C ILE A 197 -21.61 -4.34 12.29
N ILE A 198 -22.31 -5.10 13.15
CA ILE A 198 -23.71 -4.81 13.49
C ILE A 198 -23.82 -3.47 14.24
N ALA A 199 -22.87 -3.16 15.11
CA ALA A 199 -22.83 -1.89 15.82
C ALA A 199 -22.72 -0.70 14.86
N ASP A 200 -21.88 -0.78 13.82
CA ASP A 200 -21.78 0.26 12.79
C ASP A 200 -23.10 0.44 12.02
N ALA A 201 -23.75 -0.66 11.66
CA ALA A 201 -25.04 -0.62 10.96
C ALA A 201 -26.12 0.05 11.82
N VAL A 202 -26.23 -0.33 13.10
CA VAL A 202 -27.19 0.26 14.04
C VAL A 202 -26.88 1.73 14.29
N ALA A 203 -25.60 2.09 14.47
CA ALA A 203 -25.16 3.47 14.68
C ALA A 203 -25.57 4.37 13.52
N PHE A 204 -25.44 3.88 12.28
CA PHE A 204 -25.83 4.62 11.09
C PHE A 204 -27.32 5.00 11.09
N PHE A 205 -28.20 4.10 11.55
CA PHE A 205 -29.64 4.39 11.67
C PHE A 205 -29.98 5.34 12.83
N ILE A 206 -29.21 5.32 13.92
CA ILE A 206 -29.41 6.23 15.05
C ILE A 206 -29.02 7.67 14.67
N GLY A 207 -27.89 7.84 13.97
CA GLY A 207 -27.38 9.14 13.55
C GLY A 207 -26.84 10.01 14.71
N GLY A 208 -26.56 11.29 14.41
CA GLY A 208 -26.17 12.29 15.40
C GLY A 208 -24.84 12.03 16.14
N LYS A 209 -24.72 12.58 17.35
CA LYS A 209 -23.51 12.44 18.20
C LYS A 209 -23.30 10.99 18.66
N THR A 210 -24.37 10.24 18.93
CA THR A 210 -24.32 8.84 19.37
C THR A 210 -23.70 7.93 18.31
N MET A 211 -24.03 8.14 17.02
CA MET A 211 -23.39 7.44 15.91
C MET A 211 -21.86 7.60 15.93
N LEU A 212 -21.38 8.83 16.10
CA LEU A 212 -19.94 9.12 16.12
C LEU A 212 -19.23 8.47 17.31
N VAL A 213 -19.87 8.44 18.49
CA VAL A 213 -19.34 7.73 19.67
C VAL A 213 -19.16 6.25 19.36
N ILE A 214 -20.13 5.61 18.70
CA ILE A 214 -20.06 4.19 18.35
C ILE A 214 -18.91 3.93 17.36
N PHE A 215 -18.76 4.74 16.30
CA PHE A 215 -17.66 4.57 15.34
C PHE A 215 -16.28 4.70 16.00
N ILE A 216 -16.11 5.67 16.91
CA ILE A 216 -14.87 5.80 17.69
C ILE A 216 -14.66 4.54 18.53
N MET A 217 -15.68 4.05 19.24
CA MET A 217 -15.56 2.84 20.06
C MET A 217 -15.18 1.61 19.22
N VAL A 218 -15.76 1.42 18.04
CA VAL A 218 -15.45 0.30 17.14
C VAL A 218 -13.96 0.31 16.73
N LEU A 219 -13.43 1.49 16.36
CA LEU A 219 -12.02 1.67 16.04
C LEU A 219 -11.11 1.39 17.25
N MET A 220 -11.47 1.93 18.41
CA MET A 220 -10.69 1.78 19.66
C MET A 220 -10.70 0.35 20.19
N ILE A 221 -11.83 -0.36 20.13
CA ILE A 221 -11.93 -1.78 20.51
C ILE A 221 -11.04 -2.63 19.60
N THR A 222 -11.10 -2.40 18.29
CA THR A 222 -10.26 -3.14 17.33
C THR A 222 -8.77 -2.93 17.61
N TYR A 223 -8.37 -1.69 17.92
CA TYR A 223 -7.00 -1.36 18.31
C TYR A 223 -6.59 -2.03 19.62
N ALA A 224 -7.45 -1.99 20.64
CA ALA A 224 -7.21 -2.62 21.93
C ALA A 224 -7.05 -4.15 21.81
N VAL A 225 -7.87 -4.79 20.98
CA VAL A 225 -7.76 -6.22 20.64
C VAL A 225 -6.39 -6.50 20.01
N TYR A 226 -5.95 -5.67 19.06
CA TYR A 226 -4.64 -5.81 18.46
C TYR A 226 -3.52 -5.78 19.51
N ILE A 227 -3.51 -4.77 20.39
CA ILE A 227 -2.49 -4.63 21.44
C ILE A 227 -2.54 -5.80 22.43
N LYS A 228 -3.74 -6.24 22.84
CA LYS A 228 -3.92 -7.32 23.80
C LYS A 228 -3.30 -8.63 23.30
N TYR A 229 -3.53 -8.95 22.04
CA TYR A 229 -3.07 -10.20 21.44
C TYR A 229 -1.75 -10.08 20.66
N TYR A 230 -1.13 -8.91 20.62
CA TYR A 230 0.20 -8.73 20.08
C TYR A 230 1.22 -9.59 20.85
N PRO A 231 2.12 -10.32 20.16
CA PRO A 231 2.41 -10.32 18.73
C PRO A 231 1.72 -11.45 17.91
N TYR A 232 0.71 -12.11 18.46
CA TYR A 232 0.11 -13.33 17.90
C TYR A 232 -1.12 -13.09 17.00
N ILE A 233 -1.49 -11.82 16.78
CA ILE A 233 -2.65 -11.42 15.98
C ILE A 233 -2.26 -10.73 14.68
N PHE A 234 -2.87 -11.14 13.58
CA PHE A 234 -2.56 -10.68 12.23
C PHE A 234 -3.83 -10.28 11.49
N ILE A 235 -3.72 -9.33 10.54
CA ILE A 235 -4.83 -8.94 9.67
C ILE A 235 -5.10 -10.08 8.67
N GLU A 236 -4.04 -10.57 8.05
CA GLU A 236 -4.03 -11.69 7.13
C GLU A 236 -2.82 -12.58 7.42
N VAL A 237 -2.99 -13.89 7.31
CA VAL A 237 -1.91 -14.86 7.49
C VAL A 237 -1.73 -15.60 6.18
N THR A 238 -0.51 -15.56 5.64
CA THR A 238 -0.21 -16.05 4.29
C THR A 238 0.03 -17.56 4.25
N THR A 239 0.37 -18.18 5.39
CA THR A 239 0.64 -19.62 5.46
C THR A 239 -0.54 -20.40 6.04
N LYS A 240 -0.84 -21.60 5.49
CA LYS A 240 -1.90 -22.49 6.00
C LYS A 240 -1.70 -22.83 7.49
N LYS A 241 -0.46 -23.17 7.89
CA LYS A 241 -0.10 -23.43 9.29
C LYS A 241 -0.30 -22.19 10.18
N GLY A 242 -0.02 -21.00 9.66
CA GLY A 242 -0.26 -19.75 10.37
C GLY A 242 -1.74 -19.44 10.54
N GLN A 243 -2.59 -19.71 9.56
CA GLN A 243 -4.05 -19.55 9.68
C GLN A 243 -4.64 -20.44 10.77
N GLU A 244 -4.15 -21.68 10.89
CA GLU A 244 -4.58 -22.60 11.94
C GLU A 244 -4.13 -22.18 13.34
N LEU A 245 -2.96 -21.54 13.47
CA LEU A 245 -2.33 -21.32 14.76
C LEU A 245 -2.41 -19.87 15.28
N ALA A 246 -2.38 -18.86 14.40
CA ALA A 246 -2.41 -17.45 14.78
C ALA A 246 -3.84 -16.89 14.93
N TYR A 247 -3.98 -15.76 15.61
CA TYR A 247 -5.25 -15.03 15.71
C TYR A 247 -5.44 -14.10 14.51
N GLN A 248 -6.67 -14.05 14.00
CA GLN A 248 -7.06 -13.10 12.96
C GLN A 248 -7.75 -11.89 13.59
N LEU A 249 -7.32 -10.69 13.19
CA LEU A 249 -7.92 -9.44 13.65
C LEU A 249 -9.28 -9.23 12.96
N PRO A 250 -10.38 -9.00 13.71
CA PRO A 250 -11.66 -8.66 13.12
C PRO A 250 -11.67 -7.21 12.60
N PHE A 251 -11.00 -6.96 11.47
CA PHE A 251 -10.73 -5.61 10.97
C PHE A 251 -11.89 -4.97 10.20
N MET A 252 -12.87 -5.76 9.71
CA MET A 252 -13.91 -5.26 8.81
C MET A 252 -14.81 -4.20 9.44
N GLY A 253 -15.21 -4.35 10.71
CA GLY A 253 -15.96 -3.30 11.41
C GLY A 253 -15.18 -1.99 11.49
N ALA A 254 -13.91 -2.05 11.90
CA ALA A 254 -13.04 -0.86 11.90
C ALA A 254 -12.92 -0.21 10.51
N ALA A 255 -12.85 -0.98 9.42
CA ALA A 255 -12.82 -0.44 8.07
C ALA A 255 -14.12 0.30 7.70
N ILE A 256 -15.29 -0.25 8.08
CA ILE A 256 -16.60 0.38 7.86
C ILE A 256 -16.71 1.67 8.69
N ALA A 257 -16.46 1.61 10.00
CA ALA A 257 -16.45 2.77 10.89
C ALA A 257 -15.54 3.90 10.38
N MET A 258 -14.37 3.54 9.83
CA MET A 258 -13.45 4.48 9.22
C MET A 258 -14.04 5.20 8.01
N LEU A 259 -14.59 4.45 7.06
CA LEU A 259 -15.20 5.03 5.86
C LEU A 259 -16.37 5.96 6.21
N LEU A 260 -17.22 5.55 7.16
CA LEU A 260 -18.38 6.34 7.60
C LEU A 260 -17.94 7.63 8.34
N SER A 261 -16.91 7.54 9.19
CA SER A 261 -16.36 8.71 9.89
C SER A 261 -15.74 9.72 8.93
N LEU A 262 -14.95 9.25 7.95
CA LEU A 262 -14.34 10.11 6.92
C LEU A 262 -15.39 10.74 6.00
N ASN A 263 -16.48 10.02 5.70
CA ASN A 263 -17.58 10.61 4.92
C ASN A 263 -18.28 11.73 5.70
N THR A 264 -18.42 11.57 7.01
CA THR A 264 -19.02 12.60 7.87
C THR A 264 -18.15 13.86 7.96
N SER A 265 -16.82 13.71 8.05
CA SER A 265 -15.93 14.87 8.14
C SER A 265 -15.94 15.74 6.88
N LYS A 266 -16.20 15.16 5.69
CA LYS A 266 -16.32 15.91 4.43
C LYS A 266 -17.46 16.92 4.40
N LEU A 267 -18.46 16.76 5.27
CA LEU A 267 -19.59 17.69 5.36
C LEU A 267 -19.21 19.03 6.01
N PHE A 268 -18.01 19.11 6.61
CA PHE A 268 -17.57 20.27 7.37
C PHE A 268 -16.31 20.84 6.76
N ASN A 269 -16.24 22.17 6.73
CA ASN A 269 -15.03 22.87 6.38
C ASN A 269 -14.19 23.09 7.64
N TYR A 270 -12.88 22.86 7.57
CA TYR A 270 -11.95 23.08 8.68
C TYR A 270 -10.53 23.28 8.18
N GLU A 271 -9.71 23.96 8.98
CA GLU A 271 -8.30 24.16 8.62
C GLU A 271 -7.51 22.86 8.77
N PHE A 272 -7.03 22.32 7.64
CA PHE A 272 -6.30 21.05 7.61
C PHE A 272 -5.03 21.07 8.48
N GLY A 273 -4.36 22.21 8.60
CA GLY A 273 -3.17 22.36 9.46
C GLY A 273 -3.48 22.08 10.94
N ASN A 274 -4.54 22.67 11.47
CA ASN A 274 -4.96 22.44 12.86
C ASN A 274 -5.51 21.02 13.07
N TYR A 275 -6.23 20.50 12.08
CA TYR A 275 -6.66 19.11 12.07
C TYR A 275 -5.49 18.12 12.23
N MET A 276 -4.41 18.35 11.48
CA MET A 276 -3.22 17.50 11.52
C MET A 276 -2.45 17.62 12.84
N LYS A 277 -2.41 18.80 13.46
CA LYS A 277 -1.82 18.97 14.81
C LYS A 277 -2.54 18.10 15.85
N ILE A 278 -3.86 18.16 15.88
CA ILE A 278 -4.66 17.34 16.82
C ILE A 278 -4.47 15.85 16.52
N THR A 279 -4.49 15.47 15.24
CA THR A 279 -4.23 14.10 14.79
C THR A 279 -2.87 13.58 15.28
N ALA A 280 -1.81 14.40 15.21
CA ALA A 280 -0.49 14.02 15.68
C ALA A 280 -0.46 13.75 17.19
N ILE A 281 -1.14 14.59 17.98
CA ILE A 281 -1.26 14.40 19.45
C ILE A 281 -1.98 13.08 19.75
N ILE A 282 -3.13 12.83 19.12
CA ILE A 282 -3.89 11.59 19.30
C ILE A 282 -3.05 10.37 18.85
N THR A 283 -2.32 10.48 17.75
CA THR A 283 -1.41 9.42 17.27
C THR A 283 -0.37 9.07 18.32
N ALA A 284 0.27 10.06 18.93
CA ALA A 284 1.26 9.85 19.99
C ALA A 284 0.63 9.12 21.19
N LEU A 285 -0.56 9.54 21.62
CA LEU A 285 -1.31 8.89 22.71
C LEU A 285 -1.66 7.43 22.38
N LEU A 286 -2.12 7.16 21.16
CA LEU A 286 -2.46 5.79 20.72
C LEU A 286 -1.22 4.91 20.59
N ALA A 287 -0.09 5.45 20.13
CA ALA A 287 1.14 4.69 19.95
C ALA A 287 1.77 4.23 21.28
N LEU A 288 1.59 4.97 22.37
CA LEU A 288 2.19 4.68 23.68
C LEU A 288 1.88 3.26 24.20
N PRO A 289 0.60 2.82 24.31
CA PRO A 289 0.26 1.44 24.67
C PRO A 289 0.97 0.37 23.83
N PHE A 290 1.09 0.60 22.53
CA PHE A 290 1.79 -0.33 21.64
C PHE A 290 3.29 -0.35 21.90
N ILE A 291 3.93 0.80 22.06
CA ILE A 291 5.36 0.89 22.36
C ILE A 291 5.68 0.14 23.67
N ILE A 292 4.91 0.39 24.72
CA ILE A 292 5.06 -0.29 26.02
C ILE A 292 4.91 -1.81 25.86
N LYS A 293 3.86 -2.26 25.16
CA LYS A 293 3.63 -3.69 24.91
C LYS A 293 4.75 -4.31 24.08
N SER A 294 5.22 -3.61 23.04
CA SER A 294 6.28 -4.08 22.15
C SER A 294 7.64 -4.15 22.83
N LEU A 295 7.94 -3.29 23.80
CA LEU A 295 9.19 -3.34 24.58
C LEU A 295 9.21 -4.53 25.54
N LYS A 296 8.06 -4.93 26.09
CA LYS A 296 7.91 -6.09 26.98
C LYS A 296 7.81 -7.45 26.26
N THR A 297 7.89 -7.46 24.93
CA THR A 297 7.69 -8.68 24.14
C THR A 297 9.03 -9.22 23.67
N ASP A 298 9.44 -10.37 24.21
CA ASP A 298 10.72 -11.02 23.86
C ASP A 298 10.70 -11.74 22.51
N VAL A 299 9.50 -11.93 21.94
CA VAL A 299 9.35 -12.59 20.64
C VAL A 299 9.85 -11.65 19.53
N PRO A 300 10.80 -12.07 18.68
CA PRO A 300 11.34 -11.22 17.63
C PRO A 300 10.25 -10.80 16.64
N GLN A 301 10.14 -9.49 16.39
CA GLN A 301 9.15 -8.91 15.49
C GLN A 301 9.81 -8.10 14.37
N LYS A 302 9.21 -8.16 13.17
CA LYS A 302 9.64 -7.39 11.99
C LYS A 302 9.57 -5.89 12.30
N PHE A 303 10.60 -5.14 11.94
CA PHE A 303 10.56 -3.68 12.02
C PHE A 303 9.37 -3.10 11.23
N GLY A 304 9.13 -3.61 10.02
CA GLY A 304 7.99 -3.21 9.20
C GLY A 304 6.63 -3.44 9.88
N ARG A 305 6.49 -4.48 10.71
CA ARG A 305 5.26 -4.71 11.49
C ARG A 305 5.14 -3.71 12.62
N LYS A 306 6.23 -3.36 13.31
CA LYS A 306 6.19 -2.31 14.34
C LYS A 306 5.80 -0.97 13.71
N LEU A 307 6.39 -0.64 12.57
CA LEU A 307 6.09 0.56 11.81
C LEU A 307 4.63 0.58 11.31
N SER A 308 4.11 -0.55 10.80
CA SER A 308 2.73 -0.63 10.32
C SER A 308 1.70 -0.39 11.44
N VAL A 309 2.01 -0.76 12.69
CA VAL A 309 1.13 -0.50 13.84
C VAL A 309 1.12 0.98 14.21
N VAL A 310 2.28 1.64 14.16
CA VAL A 310 2.35 3.10 14.37
C VAL A 310 1.58 3.83 13.27
N PHE A 311 1.72 3.36 12.02
CA PHE A 311 0.94 3.89 10.90
C PHE A 311 -0.57 3.64 11.05
N ALA A 312 -0.98 2.46 11.54
CA ALA A 312 -2.37 2.18 11.84
C ALA A 312 -2.92 3.07 12.97
N ALA A 313 -2.12 3.35 14.01
CA ALA A 313 -2.49 4.31 15.05
C ALA A 313 -2.68 5.72 14.48
N PHE A 314 -1.84 6.12 13.54
CA PHE A 314 -2.01 7.38 12.81
C PHE A 314 -3.29 7.42 11.98
N ILE A 315 -3.61 6.34 11.23
CA ILE A 315 -4.87 6.27 10.47
C ILE A 315 -6.08 6.35 11.39
N ILE A 316 -6.07 5.62 12.50
CA ILE A 316 -7.15 5.66 13.49
C ILE A 316 -7.28 7.07 14.06
N ALA A 317 -6.17 7.68 14.49
CA ALA A 317 -6.14 9.06 14.98
C ALA A 317 -6.71 10.03 13.94
N PHE A 318 -6.24 9.94 12.70
CA PHE A 318 -6.71 10.75 11.58
C PHE A 318 -8.20 10.57 11.34
N THR A 319 -8.75 9.39 11.59
CA THR A 319 -10.17 9.11 11.38
C THR A 319 -11.04 9.67 12.51
N ILE A 320 -10.58 9.54 13.76
CA ILE A 320 -11.35 9.94 14.94
C ILE A 320 -11.17 11.42 15.31
N SER A 321 -10.16 12.11 14.77
CA SER A 321 -9.88 13.53 15.06
C SER A 321 -11.12 14.40 14.85
N PHE A 322 -11.81 14.31 13.71
CA PHE A 322 -13.03 15.10 13.50
C PHE A 322 -14.17 14.68 14.45
N PRO A 323 -14.58 13.40 14.53
CA PRO A 323 -15.58 12.92 15.48
C PRO A 323 -15.35 13.38 16.92
N ILE A 324 -14.12 13.26 17.43
CA ILE A 324 -13.76 13.72 18.77
C ILE A 324 -13.99 15.23 18.89
N ASN A 325 -13.47 16.03 17.96
CA ASN A 325 -13.64 17.48 18.01
C ASN A 325 -15.13 17.88 18.00
N PHE A 326 -15.93 17.23 17.17
CA PHE A 326 -17.38 17.46 17.09
C PHE A 326 -18.10 17.09 18.40
N LEU A 327 -17.71 16.00 19.05
CA LEU A 327 -18.27 15.59 20.34
C LEU A 327 -17.89 16.57 21.46
N PHE A 328 -16.65 17.08 21.43
CA PHE A 328 -16.14 18.09 22.36
C PHE A 328 -16.47 19.54 21.96
N THR A 329 -17.45 19.74 21.08
CA THR A 329 -18.09 21.04 20.87
C THR A 329 -19.33 21.12 21.73
N PHE A 330 -19.26 22.00 22.73
CA PHE A 330 -20.35 22.27 23.68
C PHE A 330 -21.05 23.59 23.39
N ASP A 331 -20.33 24.57 22.85
CA ASP A 331 -20.87 25.89 22.53
C ASP A 331 -21.80 25.85 21.31
N GLY A 332 -22.76 26.78 21.30
CA GLY A 332 -23.65 27.00 20.16
C GLY A 332 -22.89 27.50 18.92
N ALA A 333 -23.49 27.30 17.75
CA ALA A 333 -22.90 27.81 16.52
C ALA A 333 -22.98 29.34 16.47
N THR A 334 -21.88 29.99 16.10
CA THR A 334 -21.90 31.40 15.71
C THR A 334 -22.33 31.49 14.25
N HIS A 335 -23.17 32.47 13.96
CA HIS A 335 -23.76 32.64 12.63
C HIS A 335 -23.20 33.89 11.98
N GLU A 336 -22.63 33.73 10.79
CA GLU A 336 -22.15 34.84 9.97
C GLU A 336 -22.89 34.82 8.64
N ILE A 337 -23.22 36.01 8.14
CA ILE A 337 -23.82 36.16 6.81
C ILE A 337 -22.69 36.23 5.79
N ALA A 338 -22.77 35.39 4.76
CA ALA A 338 -21.83 35.38 3.65
C ALA A 338 -22.56 35.58 2.32
N ILE A 339 -21.92 36.26 1.38
CA ILE A 339 -22.47 36.49 0.04
C ILE A 339 -21.76 35.57 -0.94
N VAL A 340 -22.53 34.83 -1.74
CA VAL A 340 -21.98 33.96 -2.78
C VAL A 340 -21.41 34.83 -3.89
N THR A 341 -20.10 34.73 -4.08
CA THR A 341 -19.34 35.51 -5.06
C THR A 341 -19.08 34.76 -6.36
N ASP A 342 -18.99 33.44 -6.29
CA ASP A 342 -18.70 32.60 -7.45
C ASP A 342 -19.10 31.14 -7.16
N LYS A 343 -19.25 30.33 -8.20
CA LYS A 343 -19.54 28.89 -8.11
C LYS A 343 -18.74 28.11 -9.13
N LYS A 344 -18.10 27.01 -8.71
CA LYS A 344 -17.26 26.19 -9.59
C LYS A 344 -17.48 24.70 -9.35
N ILE A 345 -17.35 23.92 -10.42
CA ILE A 345 -17.22 22.47 -10.33
C ILE A 345 -15.73 22.12 -10.47
N SER A 346 -15.17 21.42 -9.48
CA SER A 346 -13.74 21.08 -9.47
C SER A 346 -13.38 20.16 -10.64
N SER A 347 -12.21 20.39 -11.23
CA SER A 347 -11.72 19.61 -12.37
C SER A 347 -11.00 18.35 -11.88
N GLY A 348 -11.74 17.24 -11.73
CA GLY A 348 -11.23 15.95 -11.25
C GLY A 348 -12.17 14.77 -11.51
N LYS A 349 -11.74 13.55 -11.17
CA LYS A 349 -12.60 12.33 -11.24
C LYS A 349 -13.77 12.40 -10.25
N THR A 350 -13.57 13.03 -9.10
CA THR A 350 -14.61 13.43 -8.15
C THR A 350 -14.88 14.91 -8.38
N ARG A 351 -15.96 15.22 -9.12
CA ARG A 351 -16.37 16.59 -9.42
C ARG A 351 -17.03 17.20 -8.18
N ASP A 352 -16.24 17.91 -7.37
CA ASP A 352 -16.72 18.60 -6.18
C ASP A 352 -17.40 19.91 -6.59
N ARG A 353 -18.44 20.31 -5.85
CA ARG A 353 -19.22 21.52 -6.13
C ARG A 353 -18.88 22.56 -5.10
N GLU A 354 -18.21 23.61 -5.54
CA GLU A 354 -17.62 24.64 -4.69
C GLU A 354 -18.41 25.94 -4.81
N LEU A 355 -18.81 26.49 -3.65
CA LEU A 355 -19.29 27.85 -3.52
C LEU A 355 -18.17 28.71 -2.97
N TYR A 356 -17.90 29.83 -3.63
CA TYR A 356 -16.97 30.84 -3.17
C TYR A 356 -17.78 31.95 -2.52
N VAL A 357 -17.53 32.20 -1.25
CA VAL A 357 -18.32 33.16 -0.47
C VAL A 357 -17.42 34.24 0.10
N SER A 358 -17.93 35.46 0.17
CA SER A 358 -17.29 36.57 0.90
C SER A 358 -17.96 36.70 2.25
N CYS A 359 -17.20 36.50 3.32
CA CYS A 359 -17.63 36.72 4.70
C CYS A 359 -16.67 37.71 5.35
N ASN A 360 -17.18 38.83 5.89
CA ASN A 360 -16.38 39.85 6.58
C ASN A 360 -15.14 40.31 5.78
N GLY A 361 -15.27 40.43 4.46
CA GLY A 361 -14.19 40.82 3.54
C GLY A 361 -13.16 39.72 3.22
N LYS A 362 -13.34 38.50 3.73
CA LYS A 362 -12.50 37.33 3.41
C LYS A 362 -13.23 36.39 2.46
N ARG A 363 -12.51 35.90 1.45
CA ARG A 363 -13.02 34.87 0.52
C ARG A 363 -12.80 33.49 1.13
N GLU A 364 -13.87 32.72 1.26
CA GLU A 364 -13.85 31.33 1.72
C GLU A 364 -14.47 30.41 0.65
N ILE A 365 -14.10 29.13 0.70
CA ILE A 365 -14.59 28.11 -0.24
C ILE A 365 -15.30 27.03 0.57
N TYR A 366 -16.51 26.67 0.14
CA TYR A 366 -17.30 25.60 0.74
C TYR A 366 -17.64 24.56 -0.33
N THR A 367 -17.38 23.29 -0.02
CA THR A 367 -17.89 22.19 -0.83
C THR A 367 -19.31 21.86 -0.37
N VAL A 368 -20.25 21.83 -1.31
CA VAL A 368 -21.69 21.64 -1.04
C VAL A 368 -22.28 20.48 -1.84
N SER A 369 -23.49 20.07 -1.48
CA SER A 369 -24.22 19.02 -2.20
C SER A 369 -24.66 19.49 -3.60
N ASN A 370 -25.10 18.54 -4.45
CA ASN A 370 -25.63 18.88 -5.77
C ASN A 370 -26.85 19.81 -5.67
N SER A 371 -27.81 19.48 -4.81
CA SER A 371 -29.02 20.28 -4.65
C SER A 371 -28.71 21.69 -4.16
N GLU A 372 -27.81 21.82 -3.18
CA GLU A 372 -27.39 23.12 -2.64
C GLU A 372 -26.72 23.97 -3.72
N TYR A 373 -25.85 23.37 -4.52
CA TYR A 373 -25.14 24.08 -5.59
C TYR A 373 -26.07 24.57 -6.71
N GLU A 374 -27.02 23.74 -7.14
CA GLU A 374 -27.97 24.08 -8.21
C GLU A 374 -28.96 25.17 -7.74
N ASN A 375 -29.38 25.13 -6.48
CA ASN A 375 -30.35 26.07 -5.93
C ASN A 375 -29.74 27.42 -5.49
N THR A 376 -28.42 27.54 -5.43
CA THR A 376 -27.73 28.75 -4.98
C THR A 376 -27.28 29.60 -6.16
N SER A 377 -27.64 30.88 -6.23
CA SER A 377 -27.17 31.82 -7.25
C SER A 377 -26.01 32.70 -6.77
N ILE A 378 -25.24 33.25 -7.72
CA ILE A 378 -24.25 34.28 -7.39
C ILE A 378 -25.00 35.53 -6.93
N GLY A 379 -24.59 36.09 -5.79
CA GLY A 379 -25.27 37.19 -5.11
C GLY A 379 -26.17 36.74 -3.95
N ASP A 380 -26.45 35.44 -3.83
CA ASP A 380 -27.26 34.93 -2.73
C ASP A 380 -26.57 35.12 -1.37
N SER A 381 -27.39 35.42 -0.37
CA SER A 381 -26.97 35.44 1.02
C SER A 381 -27.10 34.05 1.61
N LYS A 382 -26.05 33.58 2.28
CA LYS A 382 -25.98 32.29 2.97
C LYS A 382 -25.54 32.48 4.40
N ARG A 383 -25.95 31.56 5.28
CA ARG A 383 -25.54 31.53 6.68
C ARG A 383 -24.39 30.55 6.87
N ILE A 384 -23.23 31.07 7.29
CA ILE A 384 -22.11 30.25 7.77
C ILE A 384 -22.34 29.97 9.25
N CYS A 385 -22.41 28.69 9.61
CA CYS A 385 -22.47 28.22 10.99
C CYS A 385 -21.08 27.78 11.42
N ARG A 386 -20.38 28.58 12.25
CA ARG A 386 -19.08 28.22 12.79
C ARG A 386 -19.20 27.59 14.17
N ARG A 387 -18.35 26.62 14.43
CA ARG A 387 -18.23 25.92 15.71
C ARG A 387 -16.77 25.79 16.08
N LYS A 388 -16.49 25.81 17.38
CA LYS A 388 -15.16 25.59 17.94
C LYS A 388 -15.22 24.45 18.94
N SER A 389 -14.32 23.48 18.78
CA SER A 389 -14.14 22.42 19.76
C SER A 389 -13.30 22.89 20.95
N ALA A 390 -13.52 22.30 22.13
CA ALA A 390 -12.64 22.49 23.28
C ALA A 390 -11.18 22.08 22.99
N LEU A 391 -10.95 21.23 21.98
CA LEU A 391 -9.61 20.83 21.52
C LEU A 391 -9.00 21.83 20.52
N GLY A 392 -9.69 22.94 20.23
CA GLY A 392 -9.19 24.05 19.42
C GLY A 392 -9.45 23.94 17.92
N LEU A 393 -10.10 22.87 17.42
CA LEU A 393 -10.51 22.80 16.01
C LEU A 393 -11.73 23.70 15.78
N GLU A 394 -11.58 24.66 14.87
CA GLU A 394 -12.67 25.42 14.30
C GLU A 394 -13.15 24.76 13.01
N TYR A 395 -14.46 24.61 12.89
CA TYR A 395 -15.09 24.01 11.72
C TYR A 395 -16.42 24.67 11.42
N SER A 396 -16.83 24.69 10.16
CA SER A 396 -18.01 25.41 9.69
C SER A 396 -18.81 24.65 8.65
N THR A 397 -20.08 25.01 8.56
CA THR A 397 -21.00 24.59 7.50
C THR A 397 -21.69 25.80 6.89
N ILE A 398 -22.11 25.70 5.63
CA ILE A 398 -22.90 26.72 4.95
C ILE A 398 -24.32 26.20 4.71
N HIS A 399 -25.30 27.04 5.01
CA HIS A 399 -26.72 26.76 4.87
C HIS A 399 -27.45 28.01 4.34
N ASP A 400 -28.71 27.85 3.93
CA ASP A 400 -29.63 28.95 3.64
C ASP A 400 -29.78 29.92 4.83
#